data_AF-A0A3D1B4R3-F1
#
_entry.id   AF-A0A3D1B4R3-F1
#
_cell.length_a   1.000
_cell.length_b   1.000
_cell.length_c   1.000
_cell.angle_alpha   90.00
_cell.angle_beta   90.00
_cell.angle_gamma   90.00
#
_symmetry.space_group_name_H-M   'P 1'
#
loop_
_entity.id
_entity.type
_entity.pdbx_description
1 polymer ?
#
loop_
_entity_poly.entity_id
_entity_poly.type
_entity_poly.pdbx_seq_one_letter_code
_entity_poly.pdbx_strand_id
1 'polypeptide(L)'
;FPEVFVNLDPIVVMFLAWLVVVLCFFVLAIQLFITLIEFKLTTLAGFVLVPFALWNKTAFLAEKVLGNVVSSGVKVLVLAVIVGIGTGLFAEFQVHPDEPSIDHA
;
A
#
# COMPACT_ATOMS: atom_id res chain seq x y z
N PHE A 1 15.36 -24.89 -33.40
CA PHE A 1 15.24 -24.11 -32.15
C PHE A 1 14.51 -24.92 -31.06
N PRO A 2 15.06 -26.06 -30.60
CA PRO A 2 14.39 -26.90 -29.59
C PRO A 2 14.35 -26.25 -28.19
N GLU A 3 15.31 -25.38 -27.86
CA GLU A 3 15.44 -24.74 -26.54
C GLU A 3 14.30 -23.75 -26.21
N VAL A 4 13.71 -23.12 -27.22
CA VAL A 4 12.60 -22.18 -27.04
C VAL A 4 11.32 -22.91 -26.60
N PHE A 5 11.14 -24.15 -27.06
CA PHE A 5 10.00 -24.99 -26.68
C PHE A 5 10.19 -25.61 -25.29
N VAL A 6 11.42 -25.83 -24.83
CA VAL A 6 11.72 -26.29 -23.47
C VAL A 6 11.48 -25.21 -22.42
N ASN A 7 11.81 -23.96 -22.75
CA ASN A 7 11.64 -22.81 -21.84
C ASN A 7 10.29 -22.11 -21.99
N LEU A 8 9.40 -22.60 -22.84
CA LEU A 8 8.10 -21.97 -23.11
C LEU A 8 7.24 -21.87 -21.84
N ASP A 9 7.23 -22.92 -21.02
CA ASP A 9 6.51 -22.95 -19.73
C ASP A 9 7.00 -21.86 -18.74
N PRO A 10 8.29 -21.79 -18.37
CA PRO A 10 8.77 -20.75 -17.44
C PRO A 10 8.62 -19.33 -17.99
N ILE A 11 8.75 -19.12 -19.31
CA ILE A 11 8.51 -17.81 -19.94
C ILE A 11 7.07 -17.35 -19.71
N VAL A 12 6.09 -18.24 -19.91
CA VAL A 12 4.67 -17.93 -19.70
C VAL A 12 4.38 -17.64 -18.23
N VAL A 13 4.97 -18.42 -17.30
CA VAL A 13 4.80 -18.20 -15.85
C VAL A 13 5.40 -16.86 -15.42
N MET A 14 6.61 -16.51 -15.87
CA MET A 14 7.21 -15.21 -15.55
C MET A 14 6.41 -14.04 -16.14
N PHE A 15 5.91 -14.18 -17.36
CA PHE A 15 5.07 -13.15 -17.98
C PHE A 15 3.76 -12.93 -17.21
N LEU A 16 3.11 -14.02 -16.79
CA LEU A 16 1.90 -13.96 -15.97
C LEU A 16 2.17 -13.37 -14.58
N ALA A 17 3.25 -13.80 -13.92
CA ALA A 17 3.67 -13.26 -12.64
C ALA A 17 3.90 -11.74 -12.72
N TRP A 18 4.59 -11.27 -13.76
CA TRP A 18 4.81 -9.85 -13.99
C TRP A 18 3.49 -9.07 -14.12
N LEU A 19 2.55 -9.56 -14.94
CA LEU A 19 1.24 -8.92 -15.14
C LEU A 19 0.47 -8.81 -13.81
N VAL A 20 0.40 -9.91 -13.05
CA VAL A 20 -0.31 -9.96 -11.76
C VAL A 20 0.30 -8.98 -10.75
N VAL A 21 1.63 -8.90 -10.67
CA VAL A 21 2.31 -7.96 -9.78
C VAL A 21 1.95 -6.52 -10.15
N VAL A 22 2.02 -6.14 -11.43
CA VAL A 22 1.65 -4.80 -11.90
C VAL A 22 0.20 -4.47 -11.52
N LEU A 23 -0.73 -5.41 -11.71
CA LEU A 23 -2.14 -5.23 -11.36
C LEU A 23 -2.33 -5.04 -9.85
N CYS A 24 -1.67 -5.85 -9.01
CA CYS A 24 -1.72 -5.72 -7.55
C CYS A 24 -1.24 -4.34 -7.08
N PHE A 25 -0.10 -3.86 -7.59
CA PHE A 25 0.40 -2.52 -7.26
C PHE A 25 -0.55 -1.40 -7.70
N PHE A 26 -1.20 -1.56 -8.85
CA PHE A 26 -2.17 -0.59 -9.35
C PHE A 26 -3.39 -0.46 -8.43
N VAL A 27 -3.96 -1.59 -7.99
CA VAL A 27 -5.09 -1.60 -7.05
C VAL A 27 -4.68 -1.01 -5.71
N LEU A 28 -3.50 -1.38 -5.18
CA LEU A 28 -2.96 -0.82 -3.93
C LEU A 28 -2.77 0.69 -4.00
N ALA A 29 -2.27 1.22 -5.13
CA ALA A 29 -2.07 2.65 -5.31
C ALA A 29 -3.40 3.43 -5.28
N ILE A 30 -4.43 2.93 -5.99
CA ILE A 30 -5.77 3.52 -5.95
C ILE A 30 -6.34 3.46 -4.53
N GLN A 31 -6.21 2.32 -3.86
CA GLN A 31 -6.72 2.14 -2.51
C GLN A 31 -6.03 3.08 -1.51
N LEU A 32 -4.71 3.23 -1.58
CA LEU A 32 -3.98 4.23 -0.79
C LEU A 32 -4.49 5.64 -1.06
N PHE A 33 -4.68 6.02 -2.33
CA PHE A 33 -5.16 7.35 -2.66
C PHE A 33 -6.54 7.66 -2.06
N ILE A 34 -7.48 6.72 -2.20
CA ILE A 34 -8.83 6.86 -1.64
C ILE A 34 -8.78 6.98 -0.11
N THR A 35 -8.00 6.13 0.57
CA THR A 35 -7.90 6.18 2.04
C THR A 35 -7.20 7.42 2.56
N LEU A 36 -6.20 7.96 1.85
CA LEU A 36 -5.60 9.24 2.20
C LEU A 36 -6.59 10.39 2.02
N ILE A 37 -7.40 10.38 0.96
CA ILE A 37 -8.47 11.38 0.79
C ILE A 37 -9.49 11.29 1.91
N GLU A 38 -9.94 10.08 2.26
CA GLU A 38 -10.87 9.85 3.39
C GLU A 38 -10.29 10.46 4.68
N PHE A 39 -9.02 10.18 4.99
CA PHE A 39 -8.35 10.72 6.17
C PHE A 39 -8.22 12.25 6.14
N LYS A 40 -7.83 12.85 5.00
CA LYS A 40 -7.72 14.32 4.90
C LYS A 40 -9.07 15.02 5.03
N LEU A 41 -10.14 14.44 4.49
CA LEU A 41 -11.48 15.00 4.60
C LEU A 41 -12.07 14.83 6.02
N THR A 42 -11.91 13.67 6.65
CA THR A 42 -12.40 13.44 8.02
C THR A 42 -11.65 14.29 9.04
N THR A 43 -10.34 14.45 8.89
CA THR A 43 -9.53 15.34 9.75
C THR A 43 -9.93 16.81 9.59
N LEU A 44 -10.21 17.25 8.36
CA LEU A 44 -10.73 18.59 8.10
C LEU A 44 -12.10 18.81 8.77
N ALA A 45 -13.01 17.83 8.67
CA ALA A 45 -14.30 17.88 9.37
C ALA A 45 -14.12 17.92 10.89
N GLY A 46 -13.15 17.17 11.43
CA GLY A 46 -12.78 17.21 12.84
C GLY A 46 -12.34 18.60 13.28
N PHE A 47 -11.53 19.29 12.47
CA PHE A 47 -11.09 20.65 12.74
C PHE A 47 -12.26 21.65 12.80
N VAL A 48 -13.22 21.55 11.87
CA VAL A 48 -14.44 22.37 11.88
C VAL A 48 -15.30 22.13 13.12
N LEU A 49 -15.23 20.92 13.71
CA LEU A 49 -16.03 20.54 14.88
C LEU A 49 -15.36 20.82 16.23
N VAL A 50 -14.11 21.30 16.24
CA VAL A 50 -13.40 21.76 17.47
C VAL A 50 -14.22 22.74 18.32
N PRO A 51 -14.85 23.81 17.78
CA PRO A 51 -15.66 24.71 18.59
C PRO A 51 -16.87 24.00 19.24
N PHE A 52 -17.41 22.96 18.61
CA PHE A 52 -18.56 22.20 19.13
C PHE A 52 -18.17 21.19 20.20
N ALA A 53 -16.88 20.81 20.28
CA ALA A 53 -16.35 19.92 21.31
C ALA A 53 -16.30 20.57 22.69
N LEU A 54 -16.14 21.90 22.76
CA LEU A 54 -16.01 22.66 24.01
C LEU A 54 -17.34 22.93 24.72
N TRP A 55 -18.48 22.64 24.08
CA TRP A 55 -19.81 22.84 24.67
C TRP A 55 -20.42 21.50 25.09
N ASN A 56 -20.68 21.31 26.39
CA ASN A 56 -21.21 20.05 26.95
C ASN A 56 -22.54 19.55 26.33
N LYS A 57 -23.33 20.42 25.68
CA LYS A 57 -24.56 20.00 24.97
C LYS A 57 -24.35 19.58 23.52
N THR A 58 -23.26 20.00 22.85
CA THR A 58 -22.99 19.70 21.43
C THR A 58 -21.75 18.83 21.22
N ALA A 59 -21.00 18.53 22.28
CA ALA A 59 -19.76 17.75 22.23
C ALA A 59 -19.94 16.37 21.56
N PHE A 60 -21.13 15.78 21.64
CA PHE A 60 -21.48 14.52 20.98
C PHE A 60 -21.25 14.52 19.46
N LEU A 61 -21.47 15.67 18.79
CA LEU A 61 -21.24 15.80 17.35
C LEU A 61 -19.74 15.75 17.02
N ALA A 62 -18.90 16.36 17.86
CA ALA A 62 -17.46 16.37 17.69
C ALA A 62 -16.83 15.00 18.00
N GLU A 63 -17.35 14.30 19.02
CA GLU A 63 -16.89 12.96 19.40
C GLU A 63 -17.05 11.94 18.27
N LYS A 64 -18.18 11.98 17.56
CA LYS A 64 -18.44 11.10 16.41
C LYS A 64 -17.44 11.30 15.28
N VAL A 65 -17.07 12.55 14.98
CA VAL A 65 -16.11 12.84 13.90
C VAL A 65 -14.67 12.57 14.33
N LEU A 66 -14.32 12.82 15.59
CA LEU A 66 -13.04 12.39 16.16
C LEU A 66 -12.88 10.87 16.10
N GLY A 67 -13.94 10.11 16.41
CA GLY A 67 -13.97 8.66 16.24
C GLY A 67 -13.73 8.23 14.79
N ASN A 68 -14.34 8.92 13.82
CA ASN A 68 -14.11 8.66 12.39
C ASN A 68 -12.68 9.00 11.96
N VAL A 69 -12.07 10.07 12.49
CA VAL A 69 -10.67 10.41 12.24
C VAL A 69 -9.76 9.28 12.70
N VAL A 70 -9.94 8.79 13.94
CA VAL A 70 -9.14 7.68 14.47
C VAL A 70 -9.34 6.41 13.65
N SER A 71 -10.59 6.07 13.30
CA SER A 71 -10.90 4.90 12.46
C SER A 71 -10.26 4.98 11.08
N SER A 72 -10.36 6.12 10.40
CA SER A 72 -9.71 6.34 9.09
C SER A 72 -8.19 6.32 9.20
N GLY A 73 -7.62 6.83 10.29
CA GLY A 73 -6.19 6.76 10.57
C GLY A 73 -5.68 5.32 10.71
N VAL A 74 -6.43 4.45 11.39
CA VAL A 74 -6.08 3.01 11.50
C VAL A 74 -6.11 2.32 10.14
N LYS A 75 -7.09 2.64 9.27
CA LYS A 75 -7.11 2.10 7.90
C LYS A 75 -5.85 2.48 7.12
N VAL A 76 -5.45 3.76 7.20
CA VAL A 76 -4.23 4.25 6.53
C VAL A 76 -2.98 3.59 7.10
N LEU A 77 -2.90 3.42 8.43
CA LEU A 77 -1.80 2.73 9.09
C LEU A 77 -1.64 1.30 8.58
N VAL A 78 -2.74 0.54 8.50
CA VAL A 78 -2.72 -0.85 8.02
C VAL A 78 -2.26 -0.92 6.56
N LEU A 79 -2.75 -0.02 5.70
CA LEU A 79 -2.30 0.05 4.30
C LEU A 79 -0.80 0.38 4.19
N ALA A 80 -0.30 1.30 5.01
CA ALA A 80 1.13 1.63 5.04
C ALA A 80 1.99 0.43 5.46
N VAL A 81 1.53 -0.37 6.43
CA VAL A 81 2.23 -1.60 6.85
C VAL A 81 2.26 -2.64 5.73
N ILE A 82 1.13 -2.88 5.07
CA ILE A 82 1.04 -3.82 3.94
C ILE A 82 2.00 -3.41 2.82
N VAL A 83 2.00 -2.13 2.45
CA VAL A 83 2.88 -1.59 1.42
C VAL A 83 4.35 -1.68 1.85
N GLY A 84 4.66 -1.37 3.12
CA GLY A 84 6.01 -1.47 3.66
C GLY A 84 6.59 -2.88 3.60
N ILE A 85 5.81 -3.89 4.02
CA ILE A 85 6.20 -5.30 3.92
C ILE A 85 6.41 -5.70 2.46
N GLY A 86 5.48 -5.31 1.58
CA GLY A 86 5.63 -5.54 0.14
C GLY A 86 6.95 -4.98 -0.39
N THR A 87 7.23 -3.70 -0.15
CA THR A 87 8.47 -3.05 -0.59
C THR A 87 9.73 -3.72 -0.03
N GLY A 88 9.72 -4.16 1.23
CA GLY A 88 10.84 -4.88 1.83
C GLY A 88 11.11 -6.22 1.16
N LEU A 89 10.06 -7.01 0.92
CA LEU A 89 10.19 -8.30 0.23
C LEU A 89 10.66 -8.14 -1.23
N PHE A 90 10.20 -7.12 -1.94
CA PHE A 90 10.67 -6.83 -3.30
C PHE A 90 12.14 -6.40 -3.35
N ALA A 91 12.68 -5.78 -2.28
CA ALA A 91 14.09 -5.45 -2.20
C ALA A 91 14.98 -6.70 -2.07
N GLU A 92 14.49 -7.75 -1.41
CA GLU A 92 15.18 -9.05 -1.29
C GLU A 92 15.16 -9.86 -2.61
N PHE A 93 14.21 -9.59 -3.50
CA PHE A 93 14.14 -10.25 -4.82
C PHE A 93 15.05 -9.63 -5.89
N GLN A 94 15.94 -8.70 -5.53
CA GLN A 94 16.98 -8.22 -6.45
C GLN A 94 17.89 -9.40 -6.84
N VAL A 95 17.91 -9.72 -8.13
CA VAL A 95 18.66 -10.84 -8.71
C VAL A 95 20.15 -10.66 -8.42
N HIS A 96 20.83 -11.73 -8.01
CA HIS A 96 22.29 -11.73 -7.87
C HIS A 96 22.94 -11.34 -9.20
N PRO A 97 24.05 -10.57 -9.21
CA PRO A 97 24.70 -10.20 -10.46
C PRO A 97 25.10 -11.46 -11.25
N ASP A 98 24.77 -11.45 -12.55
CA ASP A 98 24.93 -12.58 -13.50
C ASP A 98 26.39 -12.95 -13.83
N GLU A 99 27.39 -12.30 -13.22
CA GLU A 99 28.80 -12.62 -13.45
C GLU A 99 29.46 -13.19 -12.21
N PRO A 100 29.78 -14.50 -12.18
CA PRO A 100 30.77 -15.02 -11.25
C PRO A 100 32.14 -14.45 -11.67
N SER A 101 32.50 -13.29 -11.14
CA SER A 101 33.88 -12.77 -11.24
C SER A 101 34.81 -13.62 -10.38
N ILE A 102 35.90 -14.08 -10.99
CA ILE A 102 36.95 -14.92 -10.38
C ILE A 102 37.83 -14.12 -9.39
N ASP A 103 37.54 -12.84 -9.11
CA ASP A 103 38.32 -12.01 -8.18
C ASP A 103 37.95 -12.21 -6.69
N HIS A 104 37.01 -13.12 -6.39
CA HIS A 104 36.55 -13.41 -5.03
C HIS A 104 36.69 -14.90 -4.65
N ALA A 105 37.87 -15.48 -4.90
CA ALA A 105 38.30 -16.75 -4.32
C ALA A 105 39.04 -16.55 -2.99
#